data_AF-H0JQ35-F1
#
_entry.id   AF-H0JQ35-F1
#
_cell.length_a   1.000
_cell.length_b   1.000
_cell.length_c   1.000
_cell.angle_alpha   90.00
_cell.angle_beta   90.00
_cell.angle_gamma   90.00
#
_symmetry.space_group_name_H-M   'P 1'
#
loop_
_entity.id
_entity.type
_entity.pdbx_description
1 polymer ?
#
loop_
_entity_poly.entity_id
_entity_poly.type
_entity_poly.pdbx_seq_one_letter_code
_entity_poly.pdbx_strand_id
1 'polypeptide(L)'
;MTHPELLPELTRRREASRRLQVLTCGCQDPWTCHCRDATELTDQYVDGWRDAAVHLLDAGVLPSLPVDIQRALWRRGGHDRALIEHVRDLIQRAENARKLVRP
;
A
#
# COMPACT_ATOMS: atom_id res chain seq x y z
N MET A 1 0.58 -1.44 -21.01
CA MET A 1 1.86 -0.93 -21.53
C MET A 1 2.93 -1.93 -21.13
N THR A 2 3.33 -2.81 -22.04
CA THR A 2 4.40 -3.78 -21.83
C THR A 2 5.71 -3.08 -22.18
N HIS A 3 6.66 -3.07 -21.25
CA HIS A 3 8.00 -2.49 -21.42
C HIS A 3 8.98 -3.62 -21.76
N PRO A 4 9.11 -4.02 -23.04
CA PRO A 4 9.95 -5.15 -23.44
C PRO A 4 11.43 -4.94 -23.07
N GLU A 5 11.88 -3.71 -22.97
CA GLU A 5 13.22 -3.31 -22.51
C GLU A 5 13.53 -3.74 -21.06
N LEU A 6 12.50 -3.97 -20.25
CA LEU A 6 12.67 -4.42 -18.86
C LEU A 6 12.81 -5.94 -18.74
N LEU A 7 12.49 -6.71 -19.77
CA LEU A 7 12.52 -8.18 -19.73
C LEU A 7 13.88 -8.78 -19.31
N PRO A 8 15.03 -8.26 -19.78
CA PRO A 8 16.33 -8.76 -19.34
C PRO A 8 16.58 -8.52 -17.85
N GLU A 9 16.19 -7.35 -17.33
CA GLU A 9 16.35 -7.00 -15.92
C GLU A 9 15.40 -7.82 -15.03
N LEU A 10 14.15 -8.03 -15.46
CA LEU A 10 13.21 -8.91 -14.76
C LEU A 10 13.70 -10.36 -14.74
N THR A 11 14.28 -10.85 -15.85
CA THR A 11 14.90 -12.18 -15.91
C THR A 11 16.06 -12.31 -14.94
N ARG A 12 16.96 -11.31 -14.91
CA ARG A 12 18.11 -11.28 -14.01
C ARG A 12 17.69 -11.29 -12.54
N ARG A 13 16.69 -10.47 -12.17
CA ARG A 13 16.13 -10.45 -10.82
C ARG A 13 15.54 -11.80 -10.44
N ARG A 14 14.79 -12.43 -11.34
CA ARG A 14 14.22 -13.76 -11.12
C ARG A 14 15.28 -14.83 -10.90
N GLU A 15 16.38 -14.80 -11.66
CA GLU A 15 17.50 -15.73 -11.49
C GLU A 15 18.25 -15.48 -10.17
N ALA A 16 18.43 -14.22 -9.79
CA ALA A 16 19.03 -13.86 -8.50
C ALA A 16 18.20 -14.37 -7.31
N SER A 17 16.86 -14.27 -7.36
CA SER A 17 15.99 -14.81 -6.31
C SER A 17 16.14 -16.32 -6.13
N ARG A 18 16.42 -17.08 -7.20
CA ARG A 18 16.67 -18.55 -7.10
C ARG A 18 17.92 -18.92 -6.32
N ARG A 19 18.86 -17.98 -6.13
CA ARG A 19 20.07 -18.20 -5.33
C ARG A 19 19.86 -17.89 -3.84
N LEU A 20 18.75 -17.28 -3.47
CA LEU A 20 18.40 -17.04 -2.08
C LEU A 20 18.02 -18.37 -1.39
N GLN A 21 18.23 -18.43 -0.09
CA GLN A 21 17.69 -19.52 0.72
C GLN A 21 16.18 -19.57 0.58
N VAL A 22 15.66 -20.79 0.46
CA VAL A 22 14.21 -21.05 0.42
C VAL A 22 13.58 -20.47 1.69
N LEU A 23 12.46 -19.78 1.52
CA LEU A 23 11.70 -19.23 2.62
C LEU A 23 11.23 -20.34 3.55
N THR A 24 10.98 -20.02 4.82
CA THR A 24 10.47 -21.00 5.81
C THR A 24 9.15 -21.68 5.39
N CYS A 25 8.38 -21.07 4.49
CA CYS A 25 7.17 -21.63 3.90
C CYS A 25 7.42 -22.58 2.71
N GLY A 26 8.68 -22.82 2.32
CA GLY A 26 9.06 -23.65 1.17
C GLY A 26 9.08 -22.93 -0.17
N CYS A 27 8.65 -21.65 -0.24
CA CYS A 27 8.71 -20.87 -1.47
C CYS A 27 10.13 -20.33 -1.74
N GLN A 28 10.56 -20.35 -3.01
CA GLN A 28 11.87 -19.83 -3.42
C GLN A 28 11.89 -18.30 -3.54
N ASP A 29 10.80 -17.72 -4.07
CA ASP A 29 10.70 -16.30 -4.36
C ASP A 29 9.66 -15.65 -3.44
N PRO A 30 10.04 -14.67 -2.59
CA PRO A 30 9.08 -13.95 -1.78
C PRO A 30 8.04 -13.18 -2.59
N TRP A 31 8.35 -12.74 -3.81
CA TRP A 31 7.42 -11.95 -4.62
C TRP A 31 6.25 -12.75 -5.18
N THR A 32 6.42 -14.06 -5.37
CA THR A 32 5.37 -14.96 -5.84
C THR A 32 4.84 -15.88 -4.74
N CYS A 33 5.27 -15.66 -3.49
CA CYS A 33 4.88 -16.48 -2.35
C CYS A 33 3.59 -15.96 -1.72
N HIS A 34 2.52 -16.75 -1.82
CA HIS A 34 1.22 -16.45 -1.20
C HIS A 34 1.02 -17.11 0.18
N CYS A 35 1.97 -17.92 0.64
CA CYS A 35 1.87 -18.65 1.92
C CYS A 35 1.82 -17.73 3.16
N ARG A 36 2.13 -16.44 3.00
CA ARG A 36 2.08 -15.42 4.05
C ARG A 36 1.11 -14.29 3.69
N ASP A 37 0.15 -14.53 2.81
CA ASP A 37 -0.94 -13.58 2.58
C ASP A 37 -1.66 -13.42 3.93
N ALA A 38 -1.22 -12.42 4.69
CA ALA A 38 -1.58 -12.26 6.09
C ALA A 38 -3.06 -11.92 6.16
N THR A 39 -3.88 -12.89 6.55
CA THR A 39 -5.29 -12.68 6.88
C THR A 39 -5.46 -11.79 8.10
N GLU A 40 -4.40 -11.63 8.91
CA GLU A 40 -4.41 -10.82 10.12
C GLU A 40 -3.62 -9.52 9.93
N LEU A 41 -4.30 -8.41 10.22
CA LEU A 41 -3.70 -7.08 10.27
C LEU A 41 -2.75 -7.00 11.47
N THR A 42 -1.46 -7.10 11.21
CA THR A 42 -0.44 -6.86 12.24
C THR A 42 -0.23 -5.37 12.47
N ASP A 43 0.31 -5.01 13.63
CA ASP A 43 0.54 -3.61 13.95
C ASP A 43 1.54 -2.95 12.99
N GLN A 44 2.61 -3.67 12.62
CA GLN A 44 3.61 -3.18 11.67
C GLN A 44 3.03 -3.00 10.26
N TYR A 45 2.07 -3.85 9.88
CA TYR A 45 1.41 -3.71 8.58
C TYR A 45 0.55 -2.44 8.54
N VAL A 46 -0.17 -2.14 9.62
CA VAL A 46 -0.94 -0.89 9.75
C VAL A 46 -0.01 0.33 9.80
N ASP A 47 1.15 0.23 10.46
CA ASP A 47 2.15 1.30 10.48
C ASP A 47 2.68 1.61 9.07
N GLY A 48 2.99 0.58 8.27
CA GLY A 48 3.43 0.77 6.90
C GLY A 48 2.40 1.52 6.03
N TRP A 49 1.11 1.24 6.24
CA TRP A 49 0.04 1.99 5.56
C TRP A 49 -0.08 3.44 6.05
N ARG A 50 0.12 3.70 7.34
CA ARG A 50 0.16 5.06 7.90
C ARG A 50 1.29 5.85 7.22
N ASP A 51 2.49 5.29 7.21
CA ASP A 51 3.68 5.97 6.70
C ASP A 51 3.56 6.23 5.19
N ALA A 52 3.01 5.28 4.43
CA ALA A 52 2.71 5.47 3.02
C ALA A 52 1.68 6.57 2.78
N ALA A 53 0.62 6.64 3.61
CA ALA A 53 -0.39 7.70 3.49
C ALA A 53 0.21 9.09 3.79
N VAL A 54 1.02 9.21 4.83
CA VAL A 54 1.74 10.46 5.15
C VAL A 54 2.64 10.87 3.99
N HIS A 55 3.45 9.93 3.48
CA HIS A 55 4.34 10.21 2.35
C HIS A 55 3.59 10.69 1.09
N LEU A 56 2.45 10.08 0.77
CA LEU A 56 1.62 10.49 -0.37
C LEU A 56 1.05 11.90 -0.17
N LEU A 57 0.57 12.21 1.04
CA LEU A 57 0.07 13.54 1.38
C LEU A 57 1.17 14.60 1.26
N ASP A 58 2.37 14.31 1.76
CA ASP A 58 3.54 15.20 1.63
C ASP A 58 3.92 15.43 0.16
N ALA A 59 3.71 14.44 -0.70
CA ALA A 59 3.88 14.55 -2.15
C ALA A 59 2.70 15.26 -2.86
N GLY A 60 1.69 15.74 -2.13
CA GLY A 60 0.48 16.36 -2.68
C GLY A 60 -0.47 15.38 -3.38
N VAL A 61 -0.29 14.08 -3.15
CA VAL A 61 -1.12 13.01 -3.72
C VAL A 61 -2.11 12.53 -2.68
N LEU A 62 -3.39 12.42 -3.05
CA LEU A 62 -4.42 11.92 -2.16
C LEU A 62 -4.30 10.39 -2.01
N PRO A 63 -3.99 9.85 -0.81
CA PRO A 63 -3.88 8.41 -0.62
C PRO A 63 -5.26 7.72 -0.64
N SER A 64 -5.28 6.49 -1.16
CA SER A 64 -6.43 5.59 -1.08
C SER A 64 -6.08 4.40 -0.20
N LEU A 65 -6.76 4.27 0.94
CA LEU A 65 -6.49 3.21 1.92
C LEU A 65 -7.64 2.18 1.95
N PRO A 66 -7.35 0.88 2.08
CA PRO A 66 -8.37 -0.13 2.33
C PRO A 66 -9.18 0.16 3.60
N VAL A 67 -10.47 -0.22 3.61
CA VAL A 67 -11.38 0.09 4.74
C VAL A 67 -10.91 -0.50 6.07
N ASP A 68 -10.29 -1.68 6.06
CA ASP A 68 -9.84 -2.33 7.29
C ASP A 68 -8.63 -1.63 7.90
N ILE A 69 -7.76 -1.06 7.06
CA ILE A 69 -6.67 -0.19 7.49
C ILE A 69 -7.22 1.10 8.11
N GLN A 70 -8.20 1.73 7.46
CA GLN A 70 -8.85 2.93 7.98
C GLN A 70 -9.48 2.67 9.36
N ARG A 71 -10.17 1.53 9.53
CA ARG A 71 -10.76 1.11 10.81
C ARG A 71 -9.69 0.84 11.88
N ALA A 72 -8.59 0.19 11.51
CA ALA A 72 -7.49 -0.08 12.43
C ALA A 72 -6.87 1.23 12.96
N LEU A 73 -6.54 2.17 12.05
CA LEU A 73 -6.01 3.49 12.42
C LEU A 73 -7.01 4.31 13.24
N TRP A 74 -8.30 4.27 12.90
CA TRP A 74 -9.34 4.94 13.68
C TRP A 74 -9.41 4.44 15.13
N ARG A 75 -9.36 3.12 15.33
CA ARG A 75 -9.42 2.50 16.67
C ARG A 75 -8.19 2.83 17.52
N ARG A 76 -7.02 3.01 16.91
CA ARG A 76 -5.78 3.43 17.62
C ARG A 76 -5.90 4.85 18.18
N GLY A 77 -6.72 5.72 17.59
CA GLY A 77 -6.93 7.07 18.09
C GLY A 77 -5.73 8.00 17.85
N GLY A 78 -5.67 9.11 18.58
CA GLY A 78 -4.56 10.06 18.52
C GLY A 78 -4.25 10.56 17.11
N HIS A 79 -2.95 10.56 16.75
CA HIS A 79 -2.49 10.98 15.43
C HIS A 79 -3.02 10.10 14.29
N ASP A 80 -3.23 8.81 14.54
CA ASP A 80 -3.74 7.88 13.51
C ASP A 80 -5.17 8.22 13.12
N ARG A 81 -5.99 8.57 14.12
CA ARG A 81 -7.36 9.04 13.87
C ARG A 81 -7.37 10.40 13.18
N ALA A 82 -6.53 11.34 13.62
CA ALA A 82 -6.43 12.65 13.00
C ALA A 82 -6.03 12.55 11.51
N LEU A 83 -5.11 11.64 11.18
CA LEU A 83 -4.73 11.33 9.80
C LEU A 83 -5.92 10.86 8.97
N ILE A 84 -6.70 9.89 9.46
CA ILE A 84 -7.87 9.38 8.74
C ILE A 84 -8.95 10.45 8.57
N GLU A 85 -9.18 11.28 9.59
CA GLU A 85 -10.12 12.41 9.49
C GLU A 85 -9.68 13.41 8.42
N HIS A 86 -8.38 13.72 8.37
CA HIS A 86 -7.81 14.60 7.36
C HIS A 86 -7.92 14.03 5.94
N VAL A 87 -7.54 12.76 5.74
CA VAL A 87 -7.66 12.08 4.45
C VAL A 87 -9.11 12.07 3.96
N ARG A 88 -10.07 11.78 4.85
CA ARG A 88 -11.50 11.77 4.51
C ARG A 88 -12.00 13.14 4.05
N ASP A 89 -11.60 14.21 4.73
CA ASP A 89 -11.96 15.57 4.34
C ASP A 89 -11.41 15.93 2.94
N LEU A 90 -10.15 15.58 2.67
CA LEU A 90 -9.55 15.79 1.36
C LEU A 90 -10.27 15.01 0.24
N ILE A 91 -10.65 13.75 0.49
CA ILE A 91 -11.45 12.96 -0.46
C ILE A 91 -12.79 13.64 -0.72
N GLN A 92 -13.50 14.07 0.33
CA GLN A 92 -14.80 14.72 0.19
C GLN A 92 -14.70 16.01 -0.63
N ARG A 93 -13.65 16.81 -0.40
CA ARG A 93 -13.39 18.04 -1.17
C ARG A 93 -13.11 17.73 -2.63
N ALA A 94 -12.28 16.71 -2.92
CA ALA A 94 -11.96 16.31 -4.27
C ALA A 94 -13.21 15.80 -5.03
N GLU A 95 -14.07 15.02 -4.37
CA GLU A 95 -15.34 14.58 -4.94
C GLU A 95 -16.29 15.74 -5.23
N ASN A 96 -16.41 16.69 -4.29
CA ASN A 96 -17.24 17.88 -4.46
C ASN A 96 -16.74 18.73 -5.63
N ALA A 97 -15.43 18.94 -5.74
CA ALA A 97 -14.83 19.64 -6.88
C ALA A 97 -15.11 18.94 -8.21
N ARG A 98 -15.01 17.60 -8.26
CA ARG A 98 -15.35 16.81 -9.47
C ARG A 98 -16.81 16.98 -9.89
N LYS A 99 -17.74 17.04 -8.93
CA LYS A 99 -19.18 17.26 -9.21
C LYS A 99 -19.45 18.64 -9.81
N LEU A 100 -18.66 19.65 -9.46
CA LEU A 100 -18.81 21.01 -9.99
C LEU A 100 -18.26 21.17 -11.42
N VAL A 101 -17.32 20.31 -11.83
CA VAL A 101 -16.65 20.39 -13.14
C VAL A 101 -17.34 19.54 -14.21
N ARG A 102 -18.19 18.58 -13.83
CA ARG A 102 -18.95 17.75 -14.77
C ARG A 102 -20.28 18.44 -15.10
N PRO A 103 -20.54 18.87 -16.36
CA PRO A 103 -21.83 19.42 -16.77
C PRO A 103 -22.94 18.37 -16.76
#